data_AF-A0A1R1X8N8-F1
#
_entry.id   AF-A0A1R1X8N8-F1
#
_cell.length_a   1.000
_cell.length_b   1.000
_cell.length_c   1.000
_cell.angle_alpha   90.00
_cell.angle_beta   90.00
_cell.angle_gamma   90.00
#
_symmetry.space_group_name_H-M   'P 1'
#
loop_
_entity.id
_entity.type
_entity.pdbx_description
1 polymer ?
#
loop_
_entity_poly.entity_id
_entity_poly.type
_entity_poly.pdbx_seq_one_letter_code
_entity_poly.pdbx_strand_id
1 'polypeptide(L)'
;MKINVQKSGYIGPSDSNLNIDGLELPKPSSYKYLGLPVINGGIDWKSFVSDSAKRSNGILKFMQVIRNNWPPITRMMLYRSNIRSLWEYAAPLVSLALKNNEFDQLESVQEKPLAWVMGSSEHSGHQYRRLIRSLSGIESLIDRFETLQIKFGIHVSICSTNNPLLELISQIEMNKTLASNKSLIKNDIHHHDEFKKIKPNMRNKGFVRKYLYKRKVGLLFITRSDSYRIIYFNKNIRHRRLAADVSLYIKDKELSKLAIKWRMSTIFFKKICVACKNPFRLSHLKDCFNVTGTDEVFDFKDINILEK
;
A
#
# COMPACT_ATOMS: atom_id res chain seq x y z
N MET A 1 -0.49 39.85 -13.32
CA MET A 1 -0.09 38.72 -12.44
C MET A 1 1.33 38.99 -11.98
N LYS A 2 1.63 39.01 -10.67
CA LYS A 2 3.01 39.22 -10.17
C LYS A 2 3.64 37.86 -9.84
N ILE A 3 4.79 37.54 -10.44
CA ILE A 3 5.46 36.25 -10.26
C ILE A 3 6.36 36.30 -9.01
N ASN A 4 6.32 35.24 -8.19
CA ASN A 4 7.21 35.10 -7.04
C ASN A 4 8.52 34.41 -7.46
N VAL A 5 9.51 35.19 -7.85
CA VAL A 5 10.82 34.72 -8.34
C VAL A 5 11.52 33.79 -7.34
N GLN A 6 11.36 34.01 -6.03
CA GLN A 6 11.97 33.14 -5.00
C GLN A 6 11.39 31.72 -4.99
N LYS A 7 10.18 31.53 -5.51
CA LYS A 7 9.54 30.21 -5.66
C LYS A 7 9.58 29.68 -7.09
N SER A 8 10.13 30.45 -8.03
CA SER A 8 10.20 30.12 -9.45
C SER A 8 11.65 29.77 -9.80
N GLY A 9 11.98 28.48 -9.78
CA GLY A 9 13.30 27.99 -10.17
C GLY A 9 13.31 27.41 -11.58
N TYR A 10 14.44 27.51 -12.27
CA TYR A 10 14.69 26.78 -13.51
C TYR A 10 15.59 25.58 -13.25
N ILE A 11 15.16 24.42 -13.74
CA ILE A 11 15.94 23.19 -13.75
C ILE A 11 15.87 22.65 -15.17
N GLY A 12 16.99 22.65 -15.87
CA GLY A 12 17.07 22.14 -17.23
C GLY A 12 18.50 21.96 -17.68
N PRO A 13 18.69 21.39 -18.89
CA PRO A 13 20.00 21.03 -19.41
C PRO A 13 20.81 22.24 -19.89
N SER A 14 20.18 23.41 -20.07
CA SER A 14 20.86 24.63 -20.49
C SER A 14 21.31 25.46 -19.29
N ASP A 15 22.48 26.09 -19.39
CA ASP A 15 22.95 27.07 -18.40
C ASP A 15 22.37 28.48 -18.63
N SER A 16 21.24 28.58 -19.32
CA SER A 16 20.61 29.86 -19.67
C SER A 16 20.20 30.65 -18.41
N ASN A 17 20.63 31.91 -18.30
CA ASN A 17 20.19 32.83 -17.24
C ASN A 17 18.80 33.37 -17.63
N LEU A 18 17.75 32.72 -17.12
CA LEU A 18 16.37 33.11 -17.38
C LEU A 18 15.96 34.24 -16.43
N ASN A 19 15.40 35.30 -16.97
CA ASN A 19 14.94 36.45 -16.20
C ASN A 19 13.42 36.60 -16.27
N ILE A 20 12.79 36.97 -15.15
CA ILE A 20 11.40 37.38 -15.08
C ILE A 20 11.36 38.76 -14.41
N ASP A 21 10.75 39.74 -15.08
CA ASP A 21 10.65 41.13 -14.58
C ASP A 21 12.02 41.73 -14.17
N GLY A 22 13.08 41.39 -14.92
CA GLY A 22 14.45 41.86 -14.65
C GLY A 22 15.18 41.15 -13.51
N LEU A 23 14.53 40.18 -12.85
CA LEU A 23 15.14 39.34 -11.81
C LEU A 23 15.52 37.98 -12.38
N GLU A 24 16.75 37.53 -12.09
CA GLU A 24 17.23 36.21 -12.48
C GLU A 24 16.54 35.10 -11.68
N LEU A 25 16.09 34.06 -12.38
CA LEU A 25 15.48 32.90 -11.75
C LEU A 25 16.55 32.05 -11.06
N PRO A 26 16.32 31.63 -9.80
CA PRO A 26 17.17 30.67 -9.13
C PRO A 26 17.37 29.39 -9.96
N LYS A 27 18.59 28.85 -9.93
CA LYS A 27 18.97 27.57 -10.56
C LYS A 27 19.30 26.51 -9.51
N PRO A 28 18.31 26.02 -8.74
CA PRO A 28 18.59 25.01 -7.74
C PRO A 28 18.95 23.68 -8.42
N SER A 29 19.82 22.88 -7.80
CA SER A 29 20.14 21.53 -8.28
C SER A 29 18.97 20.55 -8.15
N SER A 30 18.01 20.85 -7.27
CA SER A 30 16.76 20.10 -7.11
C SER A 30 15.62 21.02 -6.65
N TYR A 31 14.38 20.69 -7.04
CA TYR A 31 13.18 21.41 -6.63
C TYR A 31 12.03 20.45 -6.35
N LYS A 32 11.14 20.78 -5.41
CA LYS A 32 9.95 19.96 -5.12
C LYS A 32 8.75 20.49 -5.90
N TYR A 33 8.33 19.76 -6.93
CA TYR A 33 7.12 20.06 -7.69
C TYR A 33 5.99 19.12 -7.26
N LEU A 34 4.90 19.70 -6.70
CA LEU A 34 3.74 18.96 -6.19
C LEU A 34 4.11 17.80 -5.24
N GLY A 35 5.16 18.00 -4.43
CA GLY A 35 5.65 17.01 -3.46
C GLY A 35 6.68 16.01 -4.00
N LEU A 36 6.96 16.01 -5.30
CA LEU A 36 7.99 15.17 -5.93
C LEU A 36 9.30 15.94 -6.13
N PRO A 37 10.45 15.38 -5.74
CA PRO A 37 11.74 15.98 -6.03
C PRO A 37 12.08 15.85 -7.53
N VAL A 38 12.49 16.94 -8.15
CA VAL A 38 12.85 17.06 -9.56
C VAL A 38 14.27 17.58 -9.66
N ILE A 39 15.05 16.96 -10.55
CA ILE A 39 16.43 17.31 -10.90
C ILE A 39 16.54 17.47 -12.42
N ASN A 40 17.72 17.84 -12.94
CA ASN A 40 17.97 18.03 -14.38
C ASN A 40 17.62 16.80 -15.25
N GLY A 41 17.53 15.61 -14.65
CA GLY A 41 17.13 14.37 -15.34
C GLY A 41 15.66 13.96 -15.22
N GLY A 42 14.80 14.81 -14.65
CA GLY A 42 13.41 14.49 -14.32
C GLY A 42 13.18 14.24 -12.82
N ILE A 43 12.19 13.40 -12.47
CA ILE A 43 11.87 13.09 -11.08
C ILE A 43 12.99 12.25 -10.45
N ASP A 44 13.45 12.64 -9.27
CA ASP A 44 14.44 11.90 -8.49
C ASP A 44 13.74 10.87 -7.58
N TRP A 45 13.50 9.69 -8.15
CA TRP A 45 12.82 8.59 -7.46
C TRP A 45 13.56 8.10 -6.20
N LYS A 46 14.89 8.13 -6.22
CA LYS A 46 15.70 7.70 -5.07
C LYS A 46 15.51 8.65 -3.89
N SER A 47 15.56 9.96 -4.15
CA SER A 47 15.27 10.97 -3.13
C SER A 47 13.81 10.89 -2.66
N PHE A 48 12.86 10.65 -3.57
CA PHE A 48 11.46 10.46 -3.20
C PHE A 48 11.26 9.28 -2.23
N VAL A 49 11.86 8.12 -2.53
CA VAL A 49 11.79 6.91 -1.69
C VAL A 49 12.44 7.15 -0.33
N SER A 50 13.63 7.74 -0.30
CA SER A 50 14.35 8.08 0.94
C SER A 50 13.56 9.06 1.81
N ASP A 51 13.05 10.15 1.24
CA ASP A 51 12.24 11.14 1.95
C ASP A 51 10.93 10.55 2.47
N SER A 52 10.29 9.69 1.67
CA SER A 52 9.06 9.01 2.06
C SER A 52 9.32 8.04 3.21
N ALA A 53 10.40 7.27 3.16
CA ALA A 53 10.82 6.36 4.23
C ALA A 53 11.10 7.11 5.53
N LYS A 54 11.89 8.20 5.48
CA LYS A 54 12.21 9.03 6.65
C LYS A 54 10.95 9.61 7.28
N ARG A 55 10.08 10.25 6.48
CA ARG A 55 8.83 10.86 6.97
C ARG A 55 7.91 9.81 7.60
N SER A 56 7.75 8.66 6.95
CA SER A 56 6.90 7.57 7.42
C SER A 56 7.37 6.99 8.75
N ASN A 57 8.67 6.79 8.91
CA ASN A 57 9.25 6.36 10.18
C ASN A 57 9.08 7.42 11.28
N GLY A 58 9.23 8.71 10.95
CA GLY A 58 8.98 9.81 11.89
C GLY A 58 7.54 9.83 12.39
N ILE A 59 6.57 9.71 11.49
CA ILE A 59 5.13 9.64 11.83
C ILE A 59 4.83 8.41 12.68
N LEU A 60 5.36 7.23 12.32
CA LEU A 60 5.16 6.02 13.10
C LEU A 60 5.68 6.18 14.54
N LYS A 61 6.91 6.68 14.70
CA LYS A 61 7.50 6.95 16.02
C LYS A 61 6.65 7.91 16.83
N PHE A 62 6.21 9.01 16.21
CA PHE A 62 5.34 9.99 16.86
C PHE A 62 4.03 9.35 17.36
N MET A 63 3.37 8.53 16.53
CA MET A 63 2.14 7.81 16.91
C MET A 63 2.38 6.83 18.07
N GLN A 64 3.50 6.12 18.05
CA GLN A 64 3.89 5.19 19.12
C GLN A 64 4.15 5.92 20.44
N VAL A 65 4.78 7.10 20.39
CA VAL A 65 5.05 7.95 21.56
C VAL A 65 3.76 8.52 22.15
N ILE A 66 2.86 9.05 21.32
CA ILE A 66 1.60 9.63 21.82
C ILE A 66 0.83 8.60 22.64
N ARG A 67 0.57 7.43 22.04
CA ARG A 67 -0.12 6.34 22.74
C ARG A 67 0.00 5.04 21.95
N ASN A 68 0.86 4.15 22.42
CA ASN A 68 1.08 2.85 21.77
C ASN A 68 -0.03 1.81 22.04
N ASN A 69 -1.03 2.13 22.86
CA ASN A 69 -2.06 1.17 23.28
C ASN A 69 -3.41 1.37 22.55
N TRP A 70 -3.40 1.87 21.30
CA TRP A 70 -4.62 2.04 20.50
C TRP A 70 -5.21 0.68 20.11
N PRO A 71 -6.54 0.57 19.91
CA PRO A 71 -7.12 -0.61 19.27
C PRO A 71 -6.50 -0.88 17.89
N PRO A 72 -6.36 -2.15 17.47
CA PRO A 72 -5.74 -2.50 16.18
C PRO A 72 -6.38 -1.79 14.98
N ILE A 73 -7.72 -1.68 14.93
CA ILE A 73 -8.40 -0.94 13.85
C ILE A 73 -8.04 0.54 13.81
N THR A 74 -7.88 1.19 14.97
CA THR A 74 -7.51 2.61 15.02
C THR A 74 -6.09 2.82 14.52
N ARG A 75 -5.15 1.93 14.88
CA ARG A 75 -3.79 1.93 14.31
C ARG A 75 -3.82 1.73 12.80
N MET A 76 -4.68 0.83 12.31
CA MET A 76 -4.84 0.59 10.88
C MET A 76 -5.32 1.84 10.14
N MET A 77 -6.29 2.55 10.72
CA MET A 77 -6.78 3.81 10.16
C MET A 77 -5.66 4.85 10.09
N LEU A 78 -4.92 5.04 11.20
CA LEU A 78 -3.78 5.96 11.25
C LEU A 78 -2.68 5.63 10.24
N TYR A 79 -2.33 4.35 10.11
CA TYR A 79 -1.35 3.89 9.14
C TYR A 79 -1.78 4.29 7.72
N ARG A 80 -3.04 4.01 7.36
CA ARG A 80 -3.55 4.29 6.01
C ARG A 80 -3.63 5.79 5.71
N SER A 81 -4.06 6.60 6.67
CA SER A 81 -4.27 8.03 6.45
C SER A 81 -2.99 8.86 6.47
N ASN A 82 -1.99 8.48 7.29
CA ASN A 82 -0.82 9.34 7.53
C ASN A 82 0.51 8.76 7.02
N ILE A 83 0.63 7.42 6.95
CA ILE A 83 1.88 6.78 6.55
C ILE A 83 1.76 6.31 5.11
N ARG A 84 0.79 5.43 4.82
CA ARG A 84 0.62 4.84 3.48
C ARG A 84 0.33 5.88 2.40
N SER A 85 -0.41 6.93 2.76
CA SER A 85 -0.77 8.03 1.86
C SER A 85 0.44 8.78 1.31
N LEU A 86 1.57 8.83 2.04
CA LEU A 86 2.78 9.54 1.62
C LEU A 86 3.36 9.03 0.31
N TRP A 87 3.28 7.73 0.08
CA TRP A 87 3.77 7.10 -1.15
C TRP A 87 2.65 6.70 -2.12
N GLU A 88 1.40 6.51 -1.65
CA GLU A 88 0.27 6.23 -2.56
C GLU A 88 -0.06 7.40 -3.49
N TYR A 89 0.24 8.64 -3.09
CA TYR A 89 0.01 9.83 -3.91
C TYR A 89 0.67 9.74 -5.31
N ALA A 90 1.93 9.28 -5.35
CA ALA A 90 2.69 9.15 -6.59
C ALA A 90 2.64 7.74 -7.19
N ALA A 91 1.93 6.80 -6.57
CA ALA A 91 2.00 5.38 -6.89
C ALA A 91 1.80 5.01 -8.37
N PRO A 92 0.88 5.62 -9.14
CA PRO A 92 0.77 5.34 -10.56
C PRO A 92 2.06 5.64 -11.34
N LEU A 93 2.78 6.70 -10.95
CA LEU A 93 4.04 7.10 -11.57
C LEU A 93 5.18 6.15 -11.16
N VAL A 94 5.16 5.80 -9.88
CA VAL A 94 6.18 5.01 -9.19
C VAL A 94 6.13 3.53 -9.63
N SER A 95 4.97 3.02 -10.06
CA SER A 95 4.80 1.61 -10.49
C SER A 95 5.70 1.23 -11.67
N LEU A 96 5.94 2.16 -12.59
CA LEU A 96 6.81 1.96 -13.75
C LEU A 96 8.24 2.47 -13.54
N ALA A 97 8.43 3.36 -12.59
CA ALA A 97 9.68 4.10 -12.44
C ALA A 97 10.68 3.46 -11.48
N LEU A 98 10.19 2.78 -10.43
CA LEU A 98 11.07 2.20 -9.43
C LEU A 98 11.70 0.89 -9.87
N LYS A 99 12.92 0.69 -9.38
CA LYS A 99 13.63 -0.58 -9.44
C LYS A 99 13.28 -1.46 -8.23
N ASN A 100 13.56 -2.76 -8.33
CA ASN A 100 13.25 -3.74 -7.28
C ASN A 100 13.79 -3.36 -5.89
N ASN A 101 15.02 -2.84 -5.82
CA ASN A 101 15.63 -2.41 -4.56
C ASN A 101 14.90 -1.21 -3.90
N GLU A 102 14.36 -0.29 -4.70
CA GLU A 102 13.58 0.85 -4.20
C GLU A 102 12.21 0.39 -3.69
N PHE A 103 11.59 -0.58 -4.37
CA PHE A 103 10.39 -1.25 -3.87
C PHE A 103 10.65 -1.98 -2.55
N ASP A 104 11.73 -2.74 -2.44
CA ASP A 104 12.11 -3.45 -1.21
C ASP A 104 12.31 -2.48 -0.04
N GLN A 105 12.91 -1.32 -0.32
CA GLN A 105 13.07 -0.27 0.69
C GLN A 105 11.72 0.24 1.18
N LEU A 106 10.79 0.63 0.30
CA LEU A 106 9.46 1.08 0.73
C LEU A 106 8.67 -0.07 1.39
N GLU A 107 8.85 -1.31 0.95
CA GLU A 107 8.16 -2.46 1.51
C GLU A 107 8.59 -2.69 2.96
N SER A 108 9.89 -2.55 3.26
CA SER A 108 10.39 -2.57 4.64
C SER A 108 9.77 -1.46 5.50
N VAL A 109 9.49 -0.29 4.92
CA VAL A 109 8.80 0.82 5.59
C VAL A 109 7.33 0.50 5.82
N GLN A 110 6.68 -0.30 4.96
CA GLN A 110 5.31 -0.79 5.17
C GLN A 110 5.25 -1.90 6.24
N GLU A 111 6.24 -2.79 6.32
CA GLU A 111 6.25 -3.90 7.28
C GLU A 111 6.23 -3.42 8.74
N LYS A 112 6.97 -2.37 9.08
CA LYS A 112 7.05 -1.80 10.45
C LYS A 112 5.70 -1.29 11.01
N PRO A 113 4.97 -0.37 10.36
CA PRO A 113 3.69 0.09 10.84
C PRO A 113 2.64 -1.02 10.82
N LEU A 114 2.70 -1.98 9.89
CA LEU A 114 1.79 -3.12 9.91
C LEU A 114 2.05 -4.05 11.10
N ALA A 115 3.31 -4.27 11.48
CA ALA A 115 3.66 -4.98 12.71
C ALA A 115 3.10 -4.24 13.95
N TRP A 116 3.25 -2.91 13.99
CA TRP A 116 2.67 -2.08 15.03
C TRP A 116 1.14 -2.17 15.10
N VAL A 117 0.46 -2.19 13.95
CA VAL A 117 -1.00 -2.39 13.86
C VAL A 117 -1.41 -3.72 14.50
N MET A 118 -0.66 -4.79 14.23
CA MET A 118 -0.90 -6.13 14.79
C MET A 118 -0.45 -6.29 16.24
N GLY A 119 0.21 -5.28 16.82
CA GLY A 119 0.80 -5.37 18.15
C GLY A 119 1.95 -6.37 18.24
N SER A 120 2.67 -6.60 17.14
CA SER A 120 3.85 -7.47 17.06
C SER A 120 5.15 -6.67 17.00
N SER A 121 6.29 -7.32 17.29
CA SER A 121 7.61 -6.72 17.09
C SER A 121 7.93 -6.55 15.60
N GLU A 122 8.93 -5.72 15.27
CA GLU A 122 9.41 -5.58 13.89
C GLU A 122 9.91 -6.92 13.32
N HIS A 123 10.60 -7.72 14.14
CA HIS A 123 11.09 -9.05 13.75
C HIS A 123 9.94 -9.98 13.34
N SER A 124 8.88 -10.07 14.16
CA SER A 124 7.69 -10.84 13.80
C SER A 124 6.95 -10.23 12.61
N GLY A 125 6.97 -8.90 12.49
CA GLY A 125 6.51 -8.14 11.33
C GLY A 125 7.10 -8.66 10.02
N HIS A 126 8.43 -8.75 9.99
CA HIS A 126 9.18 -9.23 8.85
C HIS A 126 8.94 -10.73 8.59
N GLN A 127 9.07 -11.56 9.63
CA GLN A 127 8.91 -13.01 9.53
C GLN A 127 7.52 -13.41 9.01
N TYR A 128 6.47 -12.74 9.51
CA TYR A 128 5.08 -13.03 9.18
C TYR A 128 4.46 -12.02 8.21
N ARG A 129 5.27 -11.27 7.46
CA ARG A 129 4.81 -10.15 6.60
C ARG A 129 3.62 -10.49 5.71
N ARG A 130 3.59 -11.68 5.11
CA ARG A 130 2.47 -12.12 4.25
C ARG A 130 1.18 -12.34 5.04
N LEU A 131 1.30 -12.98 6.20
CA LEU A 131 0.17 -13.20 7.08
C LEU A 131 -0.38 -11.88 7.59
N ILE A 132 0.50 -10.97 8.01
CA ILE A 132 0.13 -9.62 8.45
C ILE A 132 -0.54 -8.84 7.31
N ARG A 133 0.00 -8.86 6.10
CA ARG A 133 -0.64 -8.28 4.90
C ARG A 133 -2.04 -8.84 4.67
N SER A 134 -2.17 -10.16 4.74
CA SER A 134 -3.45 -10.85 4.60
C SER A 134 -4.45 -10.41 5.68
N LEU A 135 -4.07 -10.45 6.96
CA LEU A 135 -4.92 -10.02 8.08
C LEU A 135 -5.29 -8.54 8.01
N SER A 136 -4.34 -7.69 7.61
CA SER A 136 -4.56 -6.25 7.48
C SER A 136 -5.39 -5.86 6.26
N GLY A 137 -5.53 -6.75 5.28
CA GLY A 137 -6.10 -6.39 3.98
C GLY A 137 -5.21 -5.39 3.23
N ILE A 138 -3.89 -5.45 3.41
CA ILE A 138 -2.91 -4.55 2.79
C ILE A 138 -2.03 -5.37 1.86
N GLU A 139 -2.06 -5.05 0.56
CA GLU A 139 -1.27 -5.70 -0.49
C GLU A 139 0.22 -5.36 -0.36
N SER A 140 1.09 -6.08 -1.08
CA SER A 140 2.45 -5.59 -1.30
C SER A 140 2.42 -4.22 -2.00
N LEU A 141 3.47 -3.43 -1.88
CA LEU A 141 3.55 -2.13 -2.54
C LEU A 141 3.57 -2.27 -4.06
N ILE A 142 4.25 -3.28 -4.61
CA ILE A 142 4.25 -3.55 -6.05
C ILE A 142 2.82 -3.77 -6.52
N ASP A 143 2.10 -4.72 -5.92
CA ASP A 143 0.72 -5.05 -6.29
C ASP A 143 -0.24 -3.86 -6.11
N ARG A 144 -0.01 -3.08 -5.05
CA ARG A 144 -0.80 -1.88 -4.75
C ARG A 144 -0.56 -0.79 -5.79
N PHE A 145 0.69 -0.55 -6.17
CA PHE A 145 1.05 0.49 -7.12
C PHE A 145 0.55 0.11 -8.51
N GLU A 146 0.65 -1.16 -8.90
CA GLU A 146 0.01 -1.69 -10.09
C GLU A 146 -1.51 -1.46 -10.07
N THR A 147 -2.18 -1.74 -8.94
CA THR A 147 -3.62 -1.47 -8.78
C THR A 147 -3.95 0.03 -8.90
N LEU A 148 -3.08 0.92 -8.43
CA LEU A 148 -3.24 2.36 -8.57
C LEU A 148 -2.96 2.84 -10.00
N GLN A 149 -2.03 2.21 -10.72
CA GLN A 149 -1.80 2.44 -12.14
C GLN A 149 -3.01 2.01 -12.99
N ILE A 150 -3.60 0.85 -12.71
CA ILE A 150 -4.84 0.40 -13.38
C ILE A 150 -5.95 1.44 -13.17
N LYS A 151 -6.10 1.96 -11.95
CA LYS A 151 -7.06 3.04 -11.65
C LYS A 151 -6.74 4.33 -12.39
N PHE A 152 -5.46 4.67 -12.52
CA PHE A 152 -5.03 5.81 -13.31
C PHE A 152 -5.44 5.67 -14.78
N GLY A 153 -5.24 4.50 -15.40
CA GLY A 153 -5.73 4.22 -16.76
C GLY A 153 -7.26 4.37 -16.89
N ILE A 154 -8.02 3.89 -15.89
CA ILE A 154 -9.47 4.13 -15.84
C ILE A 154 -9.79 5.62 -15.82
N HIS A 155 -9.11 6.41 -14.97
CA HIS A 155 -9.32 7.86 -14.90
C HIS A 155 -9.00 8.56 -16.22
N VAL A 156 -7.87 8.22 -16.87
CA VAL A 156 -7.49 8.79 -18.17
C VAL A 156 -8.56 8.48 -19.23
N SER A 157 -9.07 7.25 -19.26
CA SER A 157 -10.06 6.82 -20.26
C SER A 157 -11.45 7.48 -20.15
N ILE A 158 -11.76 8.09 -19.01
CA ILE A 158 -13.03 8.80 -18.76
C ILE A 158 -12.84 10.31 -18.63
N CYS A 159 -11.62 10.82 -18.81
CA CYS A 159 -11.36 12.26 -18.81
C CYS A 159 -12.09 12.95 -19.96
N SER A 160 -12.38 14.24 -19.78
CA SER A 160 -12.92 15.10 -20.84
C SER A 160 -11.98 15.09 -22.05
N THR A 161 -12.54 15.14 -23.25
CA THR A 161 -11.80 15.23 -24.52
C THR A 161 -10.85 16.43 -24.56
N ASN A 162 -11.17 17.51 -23.83
CA ASN A 162 -10.36 18.72 -23.78
C ASN A 162 -9.30 18.68 -22.67
N ASN A 163 -9.04 17.50 -22.09
CA ASN A 163 -8.04 17.36 -21.05
C ASN A 163 -6.62 17.45 -21.66
N PRO A 164 -5.75 18.37 -21.20
CA PRO A 164 -4.40 18.52 -21.74
C PRO A 164 -3.54 17.24 -21.68
N LEU A 165 -3.82 16.33 -20.74
CA LEU A 165 -3.14 15.05 -20.67
C LEU A 165 -3.46 14.17 -21.89
N LEU A 166 -4.71 14.17 -22.39
CA LEU A 166 -5.07 13.39 -23.57
C LEU A 166 -4.40 13.93 -24.83
N GLU A 167 -4.30 15.26 -24.94
CA GLU A 167 -3.56 15.90 -26.01
C GLU A 167 -2.07 15.52 -25.97
N LEU A 168 -1.44 15.61 -24.79
CA LEU A 168 -0.04 15.21 -24.60
C LEU A 168 0.19 13.73 -24.94
N ILE A 169 -0.73 12.85 -24.51
CA ILE A 169 -0.69 11.43 -24.84
C ILE A 169 -0.74 11.25 -26.36
N SER A 170 -1.70 11.89 -27.05
CA SER A 170 -1.84 11.80 -28.50
C SER A 170 -0.59 12.27 -29.23
N GLN A 171 0.02 13.38 -28.81
CA GLN A 171 1.24 13.90 -29.42
C GLN A 171 2.42 12.92 -29.27
N ILE A 172 2.59 12.34 -28.08
CA ILE A 172 3.66 11.37 -27.81
C ILE A 172 3.40 10.04 -28.56
N GLU A 173 2.15 9.61 -28.66
CA GLU A 173 1.76 8.40 -29.41
C GLU A 173 1.99 8.57 -30.92
N MET A 174 1.69 9.76 -31.48
CA MET A 174 1.97 10.10 -32.88
C MET A 174 3.46 10.20 -33.16
N ASN A 175 4.25 10.74 -32.23
CA ASN A 175 5.69 10.86 -32.39
C ASN A 175 6.44 10.55 -31.09
N LYS A 176 6.79 9.28 -30.91
CA LYS A 176 7.54 8.80 -29.74
C LYS A 176 8.93 9.42 -29.56
N THR A 177 9.47 10.10 -30.58
CA THR A 177 10.78 10.80 -30.46
C THR A 177 10.68 12.10 -29.67
N LEU A 178 9.47 12.68 -29.53
CA LEU A 178 9.23 13.89 -28.74
C LEU A 178 9.50 13.69 -27.24
N ALA A 179 9.50 12.44 -26.78
CA ALA A 179 9.63 12.09 -25.37
C ALA A 179 10.90 11.27 -25.11
N SER A 180 11.62 11.64 -24.04
CA SER A 180 12.76 10.86 -23.56
C SER A 180 12.33 9.45 -23.13
N ASN A 181 13.25 8.49 -23.11
CA ASN A 181 12.97 7.13 -22.63
C ASN A 181 12.57 7.07 -21.14
N LYS A 182 12.78 8.15 -20.39
CA LYS A 182 12.31 8.29 -19.00
C LYS A 182 10.86 8.77 -18.90
N SER A 183 10.24 9.18 -20.01
CA SER A 183 8.84 9.63 -20.02
C SER A 183 7.91 8.47 -19.67
N LEU A 184 7.10 8.68 -18.63
CA LEU A 184 6.11 7.69 -18.18
C LEU A 184 4.98 7.52 -19.19
N ILE A 185 4.62 8.58 -19.93
CA ILE A 185 3.62 8.51 -20.99
C ILE A 185 4.12 7.68 -22.17
N LYS A 186 5.39 7.88 -22.58
CA LYS A 186 6.02 7.06 -23.62
C LYS A 186 6.10 5.58 -23.23
N ASN A 187 6.18 5.32 -21.93
CA ASN A 187 6.20 3.98 -21.34
C ASN A 187 4.80 3.50 -20.89
N ASP A 188 3.73 4.02 -21.50
CA ASP A 188 2.37 3.48 -21.38
C ASP A 188 1.80 3.43 -19.95
N ILE A 189 2.11 4.43 -19.11
CA ILE A 189 1.58 4.54 -17.75
C ILE A 189 0.04 4.46 -17.66
N HIS A 190 -0.66 4.92 -18.69
CA HIS A 190 -2.12 4.89 -18.82
C HIS A 190 -2.67 3.56 -19.36
N HIS A 191 -1.82 2.64 -19.84
CA HIS A 191 -2.22 1.41 -20.53
C HIS A 191 -1.67 0.13 -19.86
N HIS A 192 -2.11 -0.12 -18.62
CA HIS A 192 -1.81 -1.40 -17.96
C HIS A 192 -2.57 -2.58 -18.59
N ASP A 193 -1.99 -3.78 -18.69
CA ASP A 193 -2.64 -4.93 -19.33
C ASP A 193 -3.96 -5.34 -18.65
N GLU A 194 -3.99 -5.33 -17.32
CA GLU A 194 -5.22 -5.56 -16.56
C GLU A 194 -6.31 -4.52 -16.84
N PHE A 195 -5.94 -3.29 -17.23
CA PHE A 195 -6.93 -2.30 -17.63
C PHE A 195 -7.66 -2.71 -18.91
N LYS A 196 -7.01 -3.40 -19.85
CA LYS A 196 -7.65 -3.92 -21.09
C LYS A 196 -8.84 -4.84 -20.76
N LYS A 197 -8.74 -5.63 -19.68
CA LYS A 197 -9.83 -6.52 -19.21
C LYS A 197 -11.00 -5.75 -18.61
N ILE A 198 -10.75 -4.58 -18.04
CA ILE A 198 -11.76 -3.75 -17.36
C ILE A 198 -12.42 -2.76 -18.33
N LYS A 199 -11.68 -2.26 -19.32
CA LYS A 199 -12.07 -1.22 -20.28
C LYS A 199 -13.48 -1.41 -20.87
N PRO A 200 -13.91 -2.61 -21.31
CA PRO A 200 -15.25 -2.80 -21.88
C PRO A 200 -16.39 -2.47 -20.91
N ASN A 201 -16.16 -2.60 -19.60
CA ASN A 201 -17.17 -2.44 -18.56
C ASN A 201 -16.89 -1.23 -17.64
N MET A 202 -16.02 -0.31 -18.03
CA MET A 202 -15.54 0.78 -17.16
C MET A 202 -16.63 1.74 -16.70
N ARG A 203 -17.71 1.90 -17.49
CA ARG A 203 -18.88 2.73 -17.13
C ARG A 203 -19.71 2.11 -16.01
N ASN A 204 -19.64 0.79 -15.82
CA ASN A 204 -20.29 0.10 -14.72
C ASN A 204 -19.41 0.16 -13.46
N LYS A 205 -19.64 1.18 -12.62
CA LYS A 205 -18.90 1.38 -11.35
C LYS A 205 -18.97 0.14 -10.43
N GLY A 206 -20.07 -0.62 -10.46
CA GLY A 206 -20.22 -1.86 -9.69
C GLY A 206 -19.28 -2.96 -10.15
N PHE A 207 -19.15 -3.15 -11.48
CA PHE A 207 -18.21 -4.10 -12.08
C PHE A 207 -16.77 -3.77 -11.71
N VAL A 208 -16.33 -2.51 -11.94
CA VAL A 208 -14.96 -2.08 -11.65
C VAL A 208 -14.60 -2.31 -10.18
N ARG A 209 -15.50 -1.92 -9.27
CA ARG A 209 -15.31 -2.13 -7.83
C ARG A 209 -15.19 -3.61 -7.49
N LYS A 210 -16.06 -4.46 -8.03
CA LYS A 210 -16.04 -5.92 -7.79
C LYS A 210 -14.76 -6.56 -8.34
N TYR A 211 -14.32 -6.14 -9.54
CA TYR A 211 -13.10 -6.62 -10.17
C TYR A 211 -11.87 -6.29 -9.33
N LEU A 212 -11.69 -5.02 -8.96
CA LEU A 212 -10.55 -4.58 -8.15
C LEU A 212 -10.56 -5.21 -6.75
N TYR A 213 -11.74 -5.41 -6.16
CA TYR A 213 -11.86 -6.14 -4.89
C TYR A 213 -11.45 -7.60 -5.04
N LYS A 214 -11.93 -8.30 -6.08
CA LYS A 214 -11.55 -9.70 -6.35
C LYS A 214 -10.05 -9.83 -6.58
N ARG A 215 -9.44 -8.93 -7.35
CA ARG A 215 -7.99 -8.86 -7.56
C ARG A 215 -7.27 -8.71 -6.22
N LYS A 216 -7.63 -7.70 -5.42
CA LYS A 216 -7.05 -7.46 -4.10
C LYS A 216 -7.12 -8.68 -3.21
N VAL A 217 -8.29 -9.31 -3.09
CA VAL A 217 -8.46 -10.52 -2.28
C VAL A 217 -7.56 -11.63 -2.82
N GLY A 218 -7.54 -11.87 -4.14
CA GLY A 218 -6.64 -12.85 -4.76
C GLY A 218 -5.18 -12.66 -4.36
N LEU A 219 -4.68 -11.42 -4.43
CA LEU A 219 -3.31 -11.07 -4.06
C LEU A 219 -3.00 -11.31 -2.57
N LEU A 220 -3.96 -11.06 -1.68
CA LEU A 220 -3.82 -11.30 -0.23
C LEU A 220 -3.77 -12.79 0.16
N PHE A 221 -4.14 -13.68 -0.76
CA PHE A 221 -4.13 -15.13 -0.57
C PHE A 221 -2.99 -15.84 -1.32
N ILE A 222 -2.10 -15.11 -2.01
CA ILE A 222 -0.94 -15.72 -2.66
C ILE A 222 0.02 -16.29 -1.60
N THR A 223 0.23 -17.60 -1.64
CA THR A 223 1.17 -18.33 -0.77
C THR A 223 2.25 -19.01 -1.61
N ARG A 224 3.42 -19.29 -1.00
CA ARG A 224 4.51 -20.06 -1.67
C ARG A 224 4.46 -21.57 -1.32
N SER A 225 3.58 -21.96 -0.40
CA SER A 225 3.48 -23.32 0.12
C SER A 225 2.11 -23.50 0.76
N ASP A 226 1.65 -24.74 0.82
CA ASP A 226 0.39 -25.14 1.46
C ASP A 226 0.45 -25.07 3.00
N SER A 227 1.65 -24.90 3.56
CA SER A 227 1.86 -24.68 4.99
C SER A 227 1.47 -23.29 5.48
N TYR A 228 1.18 -22.35 4.57
CA TYR A 228 0.85 -20.98 4.94
C TYR A 228 -0.55 -20.89 5.57
N ARG A 229 -0.61 -20.32 6.76
CA ARG A 229 -1.86 -20.21 7.53
C ARG A 229 -3.01 -19.47 6.84
N ILE A 230 -2.67 -18.58 5.92
CA ILE A 230 -3.62 -17.79 5.15
C ILE A 230 -4.65 -18.69 4.45
N ILE A 231 -4.28 -19.92 4.08
CA ILE A 231 -5.15 -20.88 3.38
C ILE A 231 -6.31 -21.37 4.28
N TYR A 232 -6.08 -21.47 5.60
CA TYR A 232 -7.09 -21.94 6.55
C TYR A 232 -8.07 -20.85 6.99
N PHE A 233 -7.87 -19.60 6.57
CA PHE A 233 -8.80 -18.53 6.93
C PHE A 233 -10.05 -18.60 6.06
N ASN A 234 -11.21 -18.60 6.69
CA ASN A 234 -12.46 -18.45 5.96
C ASN A 234 -12.42 -17.15 5.14
N LYS A 235 -12.81 -17.21 3.86
CA LYS A 235 -12.78 -16.02 2.99
C LYS A 235 -13.90 -15.04 3.34
N ASN A 236 -14.96 -15.52 4.00
CA ASN A 236 -16.16 -14.76 4.34
C ASN A 236 -16.00 -13.89 5.59
N ILE A 237 -15.00 -14.16 6.44
CA ILE A 237 -14.68 -13.40 7.66
C ILE A 237 -13.80 -12.17 7.38
N ARG A 238 -13.94 -11.57 6.18
CA ARG A 238 -13.20 -10.38 5.77
C ARG A 238 -14.13 -9.22 5.57
N HIS A 239 -13.64 -8.03 5.91
CA HIS A 239 -14.36 -6.80 5.71
C HIS A 239 -14.61 -6.51 4.23
N ARG A 240 -15.88 -6.41 3.84
CA ARG A 240 -16.34 -6.33 2.43
C ARG A 240 -15.68 -5.24 1.61
N ARG A 241 -15.26 -4.15 2.25
CA ARG A 241 -14.58 -3.01 1.59
C ARG A 241 -13.06 -3.05 1.71
N LEU A 242 -12.55 -3.54 2.82
CA LEU A 242 -11.13 -3.38 3.18
C LEU A 242 -10.34 -4.67 2.97
N ALA A 243 -11.02 -5.81 2.81
CA ALA A 243 -10.47 -7.16 2.76
C ALA A 243 -9.65 -7.54 4.01
N ALA A 244 -9.70 -6.71 5.06
CA ALA A 244 -9.06 -6.96 6.34
C ALA A 244 -9.83 -8.03 7.12
N ASP A 245 -9.12 -8.82 7.92
CA ASP A 245 -9.70 -9.85 8.78
C ASP A 245 -10.56 -9.21 9.89
N VAL A 246 -11.67 -9.87 10.23
CA VAL A 246 -12.59 -9.43 11.29
C VAL A 246 -11.95 -9.30 12.66
N SER A 247 -10.83 -9.99 12.93
CA SER A 247 -10.10 -9.86 14.22
C SER A 247 -9.69 -8.42 14.53
N LEU A 248 -9.50 -7.58 13.51
CA LEU A 248 -9.21 -6.16 13.69
C LEU A 248 -10.42 -5.35 14.19
N TYR A 249 -11.65 -5.81 13.93
CA TYR A 249 -12.90 -5.08 14.15
C TYR A 249 -13.66 -5.51 15.42
N ILE A 250 -13.09 -6.44 16.20
CA ILE A 250 -13.67 -6.82 17.50
C ILE A 250 -13.68 -5.57 18.41
N LYS A 251 -14.87 -5.20 18.92
CA LYS A 251 -15.08 -3.97 19.73
C LYS A 251 -14.19 -3.97 20.98
N ASP A 252 -14.08 -5.11 21.66
CA ASP A 252 -13.14 -5.26 22.77
C ASP A 252 -11.70 -5.39 22.26
N LYS A 253 -10.85 -4.49 22.75
CA LYS A 253 -9.47 -4.38 22.29
C LYS A 253 -8.59 -5.55 22.74
N GLU A 254 -8.80 -6.10 23.93
CA GLU A 254 -7.98 -7.21 24.42
C GLU A 254 -8.38 -8.51 23.72
N LEU A 255 -9.67 -8.74 23.47
CA LEU A 255 -10.16 -9.82 22.61
C LEU A 255 -9.66 -9.68 21.17
N SER A 256 -9.65 -8.47 20.61
CA SER A 256 -9.06 -8.22 19.28
C SER A 256 -7.59 -8.62 19.23
N LYS A 257 -6.79 -8.22 20.24
CA LYS A 257 -5.38 -8.63 20.34
C LYS A 257 -5.22 -10.15 20.46
N LEU A 258 -6.05 -10.82 21.27
CA LEU A 258 -6.02 -12.27 21.41
C LEU A 258 -6.37 -12.97 20.10
N ALA A 259 -7.40 -12.51 19.39
CA ALA A 259 -7.79 -13.03 18.09
C ALA A 259 -6.67 -12.86 17.04
N ILE A 260 -5.98 -11.71 17.02
CA ILE A 260 -4.82 -11.49 16.13
C ILE A 260 -3.68 -12.45 16.50
N LYS A 261 -3.35 -12.58 17.79
CA LYS A 261 -2.32 -13.52 18.25
C LYS A 261 -2.69 -14.96 17.89
N TRP A 262 -3.96 -15.32 17.97
CA TRP A 262 -4.46 -16.62 17.55
C TRP A 262 -4.26 -16.86 16.06
N ARG A 263 -4.68 -15.91 15.20
CA ARG A 263 -4.46 -15.93 13.75
C ARG A 263 -2.97 -16.10 13.42
N MET A 264 -2.11 -15.42 14.17
CA MET A 264 -0.66 -15.42 14.01
C MET A 264 0.07 -16.63 14.63
N SER A 265 -0.63 -17.54 15.30
CA SER A 265 -0.05 -18.65 16.06
C SER A 265 0.73 -18.29 17.33
N THR A 266 0.58 -17.09 17.85
CA THR A 266 1.45 -16.56 18.92
C THR A 266 0.77 -16.50 20.29
N ILE A 267 -0.53 -16.82 20.39
CA ILE A 267 -1.29 -16.70 21.65
C ILE A 267 -0.71 -17.53 22.82
N PHE A 268 -0.12 -18.69 22.51
CA PHE A 268 0.44 -19.63 23.48
C PHE A 268 1.94 -19.85 23.25
N PHE A 269 2.60 -18.88 22.61
CA PHE A 269 4.04 -18.96 22.38
C PHE A 269 4.78 -19.12 23.71
N LYS A 270 5.73 -20.07 23.77
CA LYS A 270 6.49 -20.48 24.97
C LYS A 270 5.65 -21.03 26.13
N LYS A 271 4.37 -21.34 25.93
CA LYS A 271 3.57 -22.09 26.92
C LYS A 271 3.79 -23.58 26.74
N ILE A 272 3.46 -24.35 27.77
CA ILE A 272 3.50 -25.81 27.75
C ILE A 272 2.07 -26.32 27.53
N CYS A 273 1.91 -27.31 26.66
CA CYS A 273 0.63 -27.98 26.46
C CYS A 273 0.23 -28.72 27.74
N VAL A 274 -0.96 -28.43 28.26
CA VAL A 274 -1.42 -29.06 29.51
C VAL A 274 -1.67 -30.56 29.39
N ALA A 275 -2.01 -31.03 28.18
CA ALA A 275 -2.28 -32.44 27.89
C ALA A 275 -0.99 -33.25 27.68
N CYS A 276 -0.15 -32.88 26.71
CA CYS A 276 1.04 -33.66 26.34
C CYS A 276 2.36 -33.18 26.98
N LYS A 277 2.33 -32.10 27.78
CA LYS A 277 3.49 -31.48 28.47
C LYS A 277 4.63 -30.99 27.57
N ASN A 278 4.47 -31.01 26.25
CA ASN A 278 5.43 -30.44 25.30
C ASN A 278 5.22 -28.92 25.07
N PRO A 279 6.23 -28.16 24.60
CA PRO A 279 6.06 -26.76 24.19
C PRO A 279 4.90 -26.60 23.21
N PHE A 280 3.99 -25.68 23.51
CA PHE A 280 2.73 -25.55 22.79
C PHE A 280 2.98 -25.14 21.32
N ARG A 281 2.39 -25.93 20.41
CA ARG A 281 2.25 -25.64 18.98
C ARG A 281 0.77 -25.73 18.63
N LEU A 282 0.32 -25.02 17.59
CA LEU A 282 -1.11 -25.07 17.24
C LEU A 282 -1.60 -26.44 16.75
N SER A 283 -0.72 -27.35 16.32
CA SER A 283 -1.14 -28.72 16.01
C SER A 283 -1.78 -29.41 17.23
N HIS A 284 -1.35 -29.06 18.45
CA HIS A 284 -1.95 -29.55 19.69
C HIS A 284 -3.44 -29.22 19.83
N LEU A 285 -3.96 -28.20 19.15
CA LEU A 285 -5.41 -27.95 19.16
C LEU A 285 -6.17 -29.12 18.59
N LYS A 286 -5.71 -29.65 17.46
CA LYS A 286 -6.26 -30.85 16.86
C LYS A 286 -5.81 -32.09 17.64
N ASP A 287 -4.50 -32.24 17.84
CA ASP A 287 -3.89 -33.48 18.33
C ASP A 287 -4.18 -33.75 19.81
N CYS A 288 -4.34 -32.70 20.63
CA CYS A 288 -4.52 -32.81 22.09
C CYS A 288 -5.89 -32.35 22.58
N PHE A 289 -6.58 -31.47 21.85
CA PHE A 289 -7.86 -30.87 22.29
C PHE A 289 -9.02 -31.10 21.31
N ASN A 290 -8.80 -31.82 20.20
CA ASN A 290 -9.80 -32.10 19.17
C ASN A 290 -10.53 -30.85 18.61
N VAL A 291 -9.83 -29.72 18.54
CA VAL A 291 -10.31 -28.47 17.94
C VAL A 291 -9.85 -28.42 16.48
N THR A 292 -10.80 -28.54 15.55
CA THR A 292 -10.53 -28.70 14.11
C THR A 292 -10.60 -27.40 13.31
N GLY A 293 -11.33 -26.39 13.79
CA GLY A 293 -11.41 -25.07 13.15
C GLY A 293 -10.70 -23.99 13.96
N THR A 294 -9.75 -23.27 13.35
CA THR A 294 -9.20 -22.06 13.99
C THR A 294 -10.25 -20.96 14.17
N ASP A 295 -11.34 -21.01 13.41
CA ASP A 295 -12.43 -20.03 13.49
C ASP A 295 -13.50 -20.43 14.52
N GLU A 296 -13.48 -21.66 15.05
CA GLU A 296 -14.46 -22.14 16.05
C GLU A 296 -14.18 -21.59 17.45
N VAL A 297 -12.93 -21.15 17.71
CA VAL A 297 -12.46 -20.70 19.04
C VAL A 297 -12.84 -19.25 19.34
N PHE A 298 -13.17 -18.47 18.31
CA PHE A 298 -13.67 -17.11 18.45
C PHE A 298 -14.97 -17.02 17.66
N ASP A 299 -16.05 -16.56 18.30
CA ASP A 299 -17.29 -16.21 17.58
C ASP A 299 -17.02 -14.97 16.71
N PHE A 300 -16.40 -15.21 15.56
CA PHE A 300 -16.25 -14.26 14.48
C PHE A 300 -17.61 -14.11 13.81
N LYS A 301 -18.57 -13.49 14.53
CA LYS A 301 -19.88 -13.13 13.99
C LYS A 301 -19.70 -12.52 12.60
N ASP A 302 -20.60 -12.87 11.67
CA ASP A 302 -20.64 -12.28 10.33
C ASP A 302 -20.44 -10.77 10.46
N ILE A 303 -19.59 -10.19 9.62
CA ILE A 303 -19.24 -8.79 9.72
C ILE A 303 -20.46 -7.86 9.65
N ASN A 304 -21.58 -8.33 9.09
CA ASN A 304 -22.88 -7.66 9.12
C ASN A 304 -23.42 -7.38 10.55
N ILE A 305 -22.96 -8.14 11.55
CA ILE A 305 -23.30 -7.99 12.97
C ILE A 305 -22.31 -7.05 13.67
N LEU A 306 -21.05 -7.01 13.21
CA LEU A 306 -19.99 -6.15 13.77
C LEU A 306 -20.01 -4.71 13.20
N GLU A 307 -20.56 -4.52 12.00
CA GLU A 307 -20.74 -3.21 11.34
C GLU A 307 -21.98 -2.42 11.82
N LYS A 308 -22.80 -2.98 12.73
CA LYS A 308 -23.90 -2.29 13.43
C LYS A 308 -23.46 -1.73 14.80
#